data_AF-A0AAU0T5E2-F1
#
_entry.id   AF-A0AAU0T5E2-F1
#
_cell.length_a   1.000
_cell.length_b   1.000
_cell.length_c   1.000
_cell.angle_alpha   90.00
_cell.angle_beta   90.00
_cell.angle_gamma   90.00
#
_symmetry.space_group_name_H-M   'P 1'
#
loop_
_entity.id
_entity.type
_entity.pdbx_description
1 polymer ?
#
loop_
_entity_poly.entity_id
_entity_poly.type
_entity_poly.pdbx_seq_one_letter_code
_entity_poly.pdbx_strand_id
1 'polypeptide(L)'
;MKTDTTLRLTRSQYRKFAEQVKHAGCALSLSTFRAMGNCWGIFDPRAKLTCMDVSTDDLMFTECANIQLSTSVQTGLMRNESRPEIDWSALEDDEIYPFIVAHEVGHRMDNFCYWDTSRIDDEQIRTRCESTIRSINEVLADRYAWSQIRPGEPVPLCEYGKSIQDEVAFDLALMDKYIPRVHREARKLPSGRYLHIPEAMLLTDSLISYVGTGVSAAAVISVREKARTYRRDTRSRAR
;
A
#
# COMPACT_ATOMS: atom_id res chain seq x y z
N MET A 1 22.82 7.38 -2.29
CA MET A 1 23.89 6.73 -1.51
C MET A 1 23.24 5.65 -0.65
N LYS A 2 23.73 4.41 -0.71
CA LYS A 2 23.25 3.30 0.13
C LYS A 2 23.92 3.33 1.49
N THR A 3 23.13 3.32 2.55
CA THR A 3 23.64 3.16 3.93
C THR A 3 22.90 2.05 4.66
N ASP A 4 23.50 1.52 5.73
CA ASP A 4 22.78 0.66 6.69
C ASP A 4 22.30 1.54 7.86
N THR A 5 21.07 2.04 7.73
CA THR A 5 20.47 3.01 8.65
C THR A 5 18.98 2.77 8.81
N THR A 6 18.34 3.53 9.69
CA THR A 6 16.88 3.61 9.76
C THR A 6 16.41 4.91 9.12
N LEU A 7 15.77 4.80 7.96
CA LEU A 7 15.03 5.92 7.37
C LEU A 7 13.79 6.21 8.21
N ARG A 8 13.51 7.49 8.41
CA ARG A 8 12.31 7.98 9.08
C ARG A 8 11.49 8.79 8.09
N LEU A 9 10.22 8.43 7.94
CA LEU A 9 9.33 9.18 7.07
C LEU A 9 9.20 10.62 7.58
N THR A 10 9.45 11.60 6.72
CA THR A 10 9.24 13.00 7.05
C THR A 10 7.80 13.42 6.77
N ARG A 11 7.35 14.52 7.39
CA ARG A 11 6.04 15.13 7.12
C ARG A 11 5.89 15.54 5.65
N SER A 12 6.96 16.06 5.05
CA SER A 12 6.98 16.45 3.63
C SER A 12 6.84 15.24 2.70
N GLN A 13 7.56 14.15 2.99
CA GLN A 13 7.41 12.89 2.25
C GLN A 13 5.99 12.33 2.38
N TYR A 14 5.43 12.25 3.60
CA TYR A 14 4.05 11.81 3.78
C TYR A 14 3.08 12.61 2.92
N ARG A 15 3.16 13.96 2.95
CA ARG A 15 2.25 14.81 2.17
C ARG A 15 2.40 14.58 0.67
N LYS A 16 3.63 14.42 0.18
CA LYS A 16 3.90 14.08 -1.22
C LYS A 16 3.27 12.72 -1.58
N PHE A 17 3.50 11.70 -0.77
CA PHE A 17 2.98 10.36 -1.01
C PHE A 17 1.46 10.29 -0.88
N ALA A 18 0.86 11.06 0.03
CA ALA A 18 -0.58 11.15 0.18
C ALA A 18 -1.25 11.68 -1.10
N GLU A 19 -0.66 12.69 -1.75
CA GLU A 19 -1.16 13.16 -3.06
C GLU A 19 -0.95 12.14 -4.18
N GLN A 20 0.19 11.44 -4.18
CA GLN A 20 0.45 10.37 -5.15
C GLN A 20 -0.58 9.24 -5.06
N VAL A 21 -0.88 8.74 -3.86
CA VAL A 21 -1.84 7.62 -3.72
C VAL A 21 -3.28 8.05 -3.99
N LYS A 22 -3.64 9.33 -3.78
CA LYS A 22 -4.95 9.88 -4.17
C LYS A 22 -5.16 9.81 -5.68
N HIS A 23 -4.11 10.00 -6.48
CA HIS A 23 -4.18 9.79 -7.93
C HIS A 23 -4.41 8.32 -8.32
N ALA A 24 -4.12 7.37 -7.44
CA ALA A 24 -4.47 5.95 -7.58
C ALA A 24 -5.83 5.59 -6.96
N GLY A 25 -6.59 6.58 -6.48
CA GLY A 25 -7.89 6.37 -5.83
C GLY A 25 -7.80 5.83 -4.40
N CYS A 26 -6.65 5.96 -3.75
CA CYS A 26 -6.39 5.47 -2.39
C CYS A 26 -6.09 6.63 -1.43
N ALA A 27 -6.40 6.44 -0.15
CA ALA A 27 -5.92 7.31 0.92
C ALA A 27 -4.64 6.74 1.57
N LEU A 28 -3.84 7.60 2.22
CA LEU A 28 -2.60 7.20 2.90
C LEU A 28 -2.72 7.29 4.41
N SER A 29 -2.51 6.17 5.09
CA SER A 29 -2.32 6.12 6.54
C SER A 29 -0.92 5.67 6.91
N LEU A 30 -0.51 5.98 8.14
CA LEU A 30 0.79 5.60 8.68
C LEU A 30 0.62 4.64 9.84
N SER A 31 1.58 3.73 9.97
CA SER A 31 1.69 2.84 11.12
C SER A 31 3.16 2.53 11.43
N THR A 32 3.41 1.72 12.44
CA THR A 32 4.75 1.22 12.73
C THR A 32 4.96 -0.12 12.03
N PHE A 33 6.20 -0.40 11.61
CA PHE A 33 6.59 -1.68 11.01
C PHE A 33 6.05 -2.90 11.77
N ARG A 34 6.13 -2.89 13.11
CA ARG A 34 5.61 -3.99 13.95
C ARG A 34 4.08 -4.08 13.93
N ALA A 35 3.39 -2.95 13.98
CA ALA A 35 1.93 -2.94 13.91
C ALA A 35 1.40 -3.35 12.52
N MET A 36 2.25 -3.24 11.49
CA MET A 36 2.00 -3.72 10.13
C MET A 36 2.44 -5.18 9.91
N GLY A 37 2.78 -5.93 10.95
CA GLY A 37 3.17 -7.34 10.81
C GLY A 37 4.54 -7.54 10.16
N ASN A 38 5.46 -6.59 10.36
CA ASN A 38 6.79 -6.55 9.75
C ASN A 38 6.77 -6.27 8.23
N CYS A 39 5.79 -5.50 7.76
CA CYS A 39 5.75 -4.96 6.39
C CYS A 39 6.06 -3.46 6.39
N TRP A 40 6.63 -2.96 5.29
CA TRP A 40 6.88 -1.52 5.10
C TRP A 40 5.75 -0.79 4.38
N GLY A 41 4.98 -1.50 3.55
CA GLY A 41 3.78 -1.03 2.87
C GLY A 41 2.68 -2.10 2.91
N ILE A 42 1.43 -1.66 2.88
CA ILE A 42 0.26 -2.54 2.71
C ILE A 42 -0.81 -1.79 1.91
N PHE A 43 -1.16 -2.31 0.74
CA PHE A 43 -2.40 -1.99 0.06
C PHE A 43 -3.55 -2.80 0.67
N ASP A 44 -4.57 -2.11 1.18
CA ASP A 44 -5.82 -2.70 1.64
C ASP A 44 -6.95 -2.31 0.68
N PRO A 45 -7.49 -3.26 -0.12
CA PRO A 45 -8.59 -2.98 -1.04
C PRO A 45 -9.92 -2.76 -0.31
N ARG A 46 -10.00 -3.06 0.99
CA ARG A 46 -11.23 -2.85 1.78
C ARG A 46 -11.44 -1.38 2.07
N ALA A 47 -12.72 -0.99 2.05
CA ALA A 47 -13.17 0.33 2.47
C ALA A 47 -12.62 0.70 3.85
N LYS A 48 -11.87 1.81 3.93
CA LYS A 48 -11.50 2.48 5.17
C LYS A 48 -12.23 3.80 5.25
N LEU A 49 -12.74 4.09 6.44
CA LEU A 49 -13.42 5.34 6.71
C LEU A 49 -12.42 6.50 6.70
N THR A 50 -12.76 7.49 5.89
CA THR A 50 -11.87 8.58 5.49
C THR A 50 -12.64 9.89 5.57
N CYS A 51 -12.09 10.86 6.30
CA CYS A 51 -12.70 12.18 6.40
C CYS A 51 -12.44 12.96 5.11
N MET A 52 -13.49 13.50 4.52
CA MET A 52 -13.42 14.18 3.22
C MET A 52 -12.61 15.47 3.29
N ASP A 53 -12.75 16.23 4.38
CA ASP A 53 -11.96 17.41 4.71
C ASP A 53 -11.78 17.50 6.23
N VAL A 54 -10.55 17.39 6.71
CA VAL A 54 -10.25 17.48 8.15
C VAL A 54 -9.97 18.90 8.61
N SER A 55 -10.04 19.89 7.73
CA SER A 55 -9.86 21.31 8.09
C SER A 55 -11.16 22.02 8.46
N THR A 56 -12.31 21.38 8.29
CA THR A 56 -13.64 21.90 8.62
C THR A 56 -14.20 21.24 9.87
N ASP A 57 -15.13 21.91 10.54
CA ASP A 57 -15.91 21.32 11.65
C ASP A 57 -17.12 20.51 11.15
N ASP A 58 -17.57 20.77 9.91
CA ASP A 58 -18.62 20.00 9.23
C ASP A 58 -18.03 18.70 8.67
N LEU A 59 -17.84 17.72 9.56
CA LEU A 59 -17.18 16.46 9.22
C LEU A 59 -18.07 15.59 8.32
N MET A 60 -17.59 15.34 7.11
CA MET A 60 -18.15 14.33 6.22
C MET A 60 -17.15 13.18 6.06
N PHE A 61 -17.67 11.95 6.00
CA PHE A 61 -16.87 10.75 5.84
C PHE A 61 -17.28 9.99 4.57
N THR A 62 -16.30 9.35 3.97
CA THR A 62 -16.47 8.45 2.84
C THR A 62 -15.63 7.19 3.04
N GLU A 63 -15.81 6.21 2.16
CA GLU A 63 -15.10 4.96 2.16
C GLU A 63 -14.20 4.88 0.93
N CYS A 64 -12.91 4.62 1.13
CA CYS A 64 -11.97 4.39 0.03
C CYS A 64 -10.97 3.29 0.37
N ALA A 65 -10.33 2.74 -0.65
CA ALA A 65 -9.17 1.88 -0.45
C ALA A 65 -8.03 2.67 0.20
N ASN A 66 -7.14 1.97 0.89
CA ASN A 66 -6.09 2.61 1.67
C ASN A 66 -4.74 1.94 1.43
N ILE A 67 -3.71 2.75 1.31
CA ILE A 67 -2.32 2.33 1.45
C ILE A 67 -1.87 2.71 2.86
N GLN A 68 -1.28 1.75 3.57
CA GLN A 68 -0.63 1.99 4.85
C GLN A 68 0.88 1.93 4.67
N LEU A 69 1.59 2.92 5.20
CA LEU A 69 3.04 3.03 5.09
C LEU A 69 3.70 3.03 6.46
N SER A 70 4.82 2.32 6.60
CA SER A 70 5.60 2.32 7.83
C SER A 70 6.32 3.67 8.01
N THR A 71 6.21 4.22 9.22
CA THR A 71 6.93 5.44 9.64
C THR A 71 8.46 5.29 9.66
N SER A 72 8.98 4.07 9.57
CA SER A 72 10.42 3.81 9.44
C SER A 72 10.74 2.57 8.61
N VAL A 73 11.90 2.61 7.95
CA VAL A 73 12.47 1.49 7.20
C VAL A 73 13.91 1.28 7.65
N GLN A 74 14.26 0.07 8.08
CA GLN A 74 15.64 -0.32 8.27
C GLN A 74 16.19 -0.75 6.90
N THR A 75 17.13 0.01 6.36
CA THR A 75 17.56 -0.13 4.96
C THR A 75 18.29 -1.45 4.71
N GLY A 76 19.14 -1.89 5.64
CA GLY A 76 19.82 -3.18 5.55
C GLY A 76 18.85 -4.35 5.56
N LEU A 77 17.78 -4.30 6.37
CA LEU A 77 16.76 -5.35 6.39
C LEU A 77 15.98 -5.38 5.08
N MET A 78 15.54 -4.21 4.59
CA MET A 78 14.76 -4.11 3.35
C MET A 78 15.55 -4.61 2.13
N ARG A 79 16.81 -4.22 1.99
CA ARG A 79 17.65 -4.65 0.85
C ARG A 79 17.97 -6.14 0.83
N ASN A 80 17.84 -6.82 1.98
CA ASN A 80 18.04 -8.25 2.12
C ASN A 80 16.72 -9.05 2.13
N GLU A 81 15.58 -8.38 1.94
CA GLU A 81 14.28 -9.05 1.88
C GLU A 81 14.23 -10.00 0.68
N SER A 82 13.71 -11.21 0.89
CA SER A 82 13.54 -12.16 -0.19
C SER A 82 12.35 -11.76 -1.04
N ARG A 83 12.61 -11.46 -2.32
CA ARG A 83 11.58 -11.07 -3.29
C ARG A 83 11.47 -12.13 -4.38
N PRO A 84 10.26 -12.33 -4.96
CA PRO A 84 10.08 -13.35 -5.99
C PRO A 84 10.94 -13.14 -7.24
N GLU A 85 11.22 -11.89 -7.60
CA GLU A 85 11.96 -11.58 -8.83
C GLU A 85 13.04 -10.51 -8.65
N ILE A 86 12.66 -9.32 -8.16
CA ILE A 86 13.54 -8.14 -8.15
C ILE A 86 14.57 -8.19 -7.02
N ASP A 87 15.77 -7.70 -7.27
CA ASP A 87 16.78 -7.46 -6.23
C ASP A 87 16.65 -6.04 -5.66
N TRP A 88 16.05 -5.95 -4.46
CA TRP A 88 15.89 -4.68 -3.75
C TRP A 88 17.22 -4.07 -3.29
N SER A 89 18.33 -4.83 -3.29
CA SER A 89 19.67 -4.29 -2.99
C SER A 89 20.09 -3.18 -3.97
N ALA A 90 19.49 -3.12 -5.16
CA ALA A 90 19.73 -2.12 -6.18
C ALA A 90 19.32 -0.69 -5.76
N LEU A 91 18.36 -0.55 -4.85
CA LEU A 91 17.76 0.73 -4.47
C LEU A 91 18.69 1.60 -3.61
N GLU A 92 18.79 2.88 -3.95
CA GLU A 92 19.39 3.93 -3.13
C GLU A 92 18.47 4.33 -1.95
N ASP A 93 19.03 4.91 -0.89
CA ASP A 93 18.25 5.25 0.32
C ASP A 93 17.06 6.18 0.03
N ASP A 94 17.22 7.13 -0.90
CA ASP A 94 16.18 8.07 -1.31
C ASP A 94 15.12 7.45 -2.24
N GLU A 95 15.41 6.28 -2.84
CA GLU A 95 14.49 5.52 -3.68
C GLU A 95 13.58 4.58 -2.86
N ILE A 96 13.99 4.17 -1.65
CA ILE A 96 13.27 3.15 -0.85
C ILE A 96 11.81 3.52 -0.58
N TYR A 97 11.55 4.70 -0.02
CA TYR A 97 10.18 5.11 0.30
C TYR A 97 9.31 5.30 -0.96
N PRO A 98 9.79 6.03 -2.00
CA PRO A 98 9.11 6.07 -3.29
C PRO A 98 8.81 4.69 -3.87
N PHE A 99 9.77 3.75 -3.79
CA PHE A 99 9.60 2.38 -4.30
C PHE A 99 8.49 1.65 -3.55
N ILE A 100 8.49 1.68 -2.21
CA ILE A 100 7.42 1.06 -1.39
C ILE A 100 6.05 1.66 -1.76
N VAL A 101 5.94 2.98 -1.88
CA VAL A 101 4.67 3.63 -2.25
C VAL A 101 4.22 3.20 -3.64
N ALA A 102 5.13 3.19 -4.63
CA ALA A 102 4.82 2.76 -5.98
C ALA A 102 4.43 1.27 -6.02
N HIS A 103 5.08 0.41 -5.23
CA HIS A 103 4.75 -1.00 -5.09
C HIS A 103 3.30 -1.19 -4.62
N GLU A 104 2.89 -0.50 -3.56
CA GLU A 104 1.50 -0.58 -3.08
C GLU A 104 0.48 -0.01 -4.07
N VAL A 105 0.87 1.01 -4.85
CA VAL A 105 0.06 1.49 -5.97
C VAL A 105 -0.02 0.45 -7.09
N GLY A 106 1.05 -0.29 -7.35
CA GLY A 106 1.09 -1.39 -8.31
C GLY A 106 0.05 -2.46 -7.99
N HIS A 107 -0.08 -2.85 -6.72
CA HIS A 107 -1.15 -3.77 -6.28
C HIS A 107 -2.57 -3.26 -6.58
N ARG A 108 -2.77 -1.93 -6.64
CA ARG A 108 -4.05 -1.31 -6.98
C ARG A 108 -4.28 -1.24 -8.50
N MET A 109 -3.23 -0.95 -9.26
CA MET A 109 -3.33 -0.55 -10.67
C MET A 109 -3.14 -1.72 -11.65
N ASP A 110 -2.32 -2.69 -11.30
CA ASP A 110 -1.84 -3.71 -12.23
C ASP A 110 -1.72 -5.08 -11.56
N ASN A 111 -2.84 -5.65 -11.14
CA ASN A 111 -2.85 -6.86 -10.33
C ASN A 111 -4.02 -7.81 -10.63
N PHE A 112 -3.82 -9.11 -10.43
CA PHE A 112 -4.88 -10.10 -10.55
C PHE A 112 -5.78 -10.10 -9.32
N CYS A 113 -7.09 -10.23 -9.55
CA CYS A 113 -8.07 -10.33 -8.48
C CYS A 113 -8.18 -11.78 -8.00
N TYR A 114 -7.84 -12.02 -6.73
CA TYR A 114 -7.95 -13.35 -6.10
C TYR A 114 -9.32 -14.00 -6.24
N TRP A 115 -10.40 -13.20 -6.29
CA TRP A 115 -11.75 -13.72 -6.39
C TRP A 115 -12.08 -14.27 -7.79
N ASP A 116 -11.36 -13.85 -8.82
CA ASP A 116 -11.64 -14.27 -10.18
C ASP A 116 -11.21 -15.73 -10.42
N THR A 117 -10.32 -16.31 -9.60
CA THR A 117 -9.95 -17.74 -9.71
C THR A 117 -11.13 -18.67 -9.50
N SER A 118 -12.11 -18.26 -8.69
CA SER A 118 -13.34 -19.03 -8.45
C SER A 118 -14.21 -19.23 -9.69
N ARG A 119 -13.95 -18.46 -10.75
CA ARG A 119 -14.65 -18.55 -12.05
C ARG A 119 -14.00 -19.52 -13.03
N ILE A 120 -12.87 -20.13 -12.65
CA ILE A 120 -12.17 -21.11 -13.49
C ILE A 120 -12.79 -22.50 -13.26
N ASP A 121 -13.39 -23.04 -14.32
CA ASP A 121 -14.03 -24.37 -14.28
C ASP A 121 -13.00 -25.51 -14.15
N ASP A 122 -11.89 -25.42 -14.87
CA ASP A 122 -10.82 -26.42 -14.83
C ASP A 122 -10.09 -26.38 -13.48
N GLU A 123 -10.20 -27.48 -12.73
CA GLU A 123 -9.66 -27.59 -11.37
C GLU A 123 -8.13 -27.50 -11.32
N GLN A 124 -7.41 -28.06 -12.31
CA GLN A 124 -5.95 -28.00 -12.34
C GLN A 124 -5.47 -26.58 -12.59
N ILE A 125 -6.12 -25.88 -13.53
CA ILE A 125 -5.82 -24.48 -13.84
C ILE A 125 -6.16 -23.59 -12.66
N ARG A 126 -7.33 -23.79 -12.04
CA ARG A 126 -7.73 -23.05 -10.84
C ARG A 126 -6.71 -23.21 -9.73
N THR A 127 -6.32 -24.45 -9.42
CA THR A 127 -5.32 -24.76 -8.39
C THR A 127 -3.97 -24.10 -8.67
N ARG A 128 -3.50 -24.14 -9.93
CA ARG A 128 -2.27 -23.46 -10.33
C ARG A 128 -2.38 -21.95 -10.14
N CYS A 129 -3.48 -21.32 -10.57
CA CYS A 129 -3.67 -19.88 -10.38
C CYS A 129 -3.74 -19.51 -8.89
N GLU A 130 -4.51 -20.23 -8.07
CA GLU A 130 -4.66 -19.96 -6.63
C GLU A 130 -3.34 -20.09 -5.86
N SER A 131 -2.49 -21.05 -6.24
CA SER A 131 -1.18 -21.25 -5.60
C SER A 131 -0.13 -20.20 -5.99
N THR A 132 -0.23 -19.59 -7.17
CA THR A 132 0.81 -18.71 -7.73
C THR A 132 0.43 -17.23 -7.72
N ILE A 133 -0.87 -16.90 -7.70
CA ILE A 133 -1.39 -15.53 -7.83
C ILE A 133 -0.74 -14.55 -6.85
N ARG A 134 -0.44 -14.97 -5.62
CA ARG A 134 0.26 -14.10 -4.66
C ARG A 134 1.65 -13.72 -5.14
N SER A 135 2.44 -14.70 -5.58
CA SER A 135 3.82 -14.45 -6.05
C SER A 135 3.82 -13.58 -7.30
N ILE A 136 2.93 -13.87 -8.26
CA ILE A 136 2.80 -13.10 -9.49
C ILE A 136 2.35 -11.66 -9.22
N ASN A 137 1.43 -11.46 -8.28
CA ASN A 137 0.98 -10.14 -7.87
C ASN A 137 2.10 -9.30 -7.22
N GLU A 138 3.01 -9.92 -6.46
CA GLU A 138 4.21 -9.25 -5.93
C GLU A 138 5.20 -8.89 -7.05
N VAL A 139 5.40 -9.77 -8.03
CA VAL A 139 6.22 -9.51 -9.22
C VAL A 139 5.69 -8.30 -9.99
N LEU A 140 4.39 -8.26 -10.28
CA LEU A 140 3.77 -7.15 -10.99
C LEU A 140 3.90 -5.83 -10.23
N ALA A 141 3.68 -5.84 -8.91
CA ALA A 141 3.85 -4.66 -8.08
C ALA A 141 5.30 -4.15 -8.04
N ASP A 142 6.29 -5.05 -7.95
CA ASP A 142 7.71 -4.71 -8.01
C ASP A 142 8.13 -4.15 -9.37
N ARG A 143 7.68 -4.75 -10.48
CA ARG A 143 7.92 -4.24 -11.84
C ARG A 143 7.29 -2.88 -12.05
N TYR A 144 6.05 -2.69 -11.57
CA TYR A 144 5.38 -1.39 -11.59
C TYR A 144 6.22 -0.36 -10.81
N ALA A 145 6.61 -0.67 -9.58
CA ALA A 145 7.43 0.21 -8.76
C ALA A 145 8.74 0.59 -9.45
N TRP A 146 9.47 -0.39 -9.98
CA TRP A 146 10.72 -0.16 -10.71
C TRP A 146 10.53 0.79 -11.90
N SER A 147 9.46 0.60 -12.69
CA SER A 147 9.15 1.49 -13.82
C SER A 147 8.91 2.95 -13.41
N GLN A 148 8.45 3.20 -12.17
CA GLN A 148 8.24 4.54 -11.63
C GLN A 148 9.53 5.16 -11.08
N ILE A 149 10.43 4.33 -10.52
CA ILE A 149 11.68 4.80 -9.90
C ILE A 149 12.77 5.00 -10.96
N ARG A 150 12.94 4.04 -11.87
CA ARG A 150 13.97 4.04 -12.91
C ARG A 150 13.36 3.75 -14.28
N PRO A 151 12.65 4.71 -14.88
CA PRO A 151 11.94 4.50 -16.12
C PRO A 151 12.89 4.13 -17.27
N GLY A 152 12.62 3.00 -17.91
CA GLY A 152 13.41 2.49 -19.04
C GLY A 152 14.64 1.67 -18.64
N GLU A 153 14.99 1.59 -17.36
CA GLU A 153 16.04 0.69 -16.89
C GLU A 153 15.53 -0.75 -16.78
N PRO A 154 16.36 -1.76 -17.11
CA PRO A 154 16.00 -3.16 -16.90
C PRO A 154 15.79 -3.44 -15.41
N VAL A 155 14.84 -4.32 -15.10
CA VAL A 155 14.58 -4.75 -13.72
C VAL A 155 15.77 -5.55 -13.21
N PRO A 156 16.40 -5.18 -12.09
CA PRO A 156 17.50 -5.94 -11.51
C PRO A 156 16.92 -7.22 -10.90
N LEU A 157 17.32 -8.37 -11.42
CA LEU A 157 16.81 -9.67 -10.95
C LEU A 157 17.71 -10.23 -9.85
N CYS A 158 17.11 -10.78 -8.79
CA CYS A 158 17.82 -11.61 -7.82
C CYS A 158 18.16 -12.98 -8.44
N GLU A 159 19.05 -13.76 -7.82
CA GLU A 159 19.46 -15.06 -8.36
C GLU A 159 18.27 -16.03 -8.53
N TYR A 160 17.33 -16.01 -7.59
CA TYR A 160 16.11 -16.81 -7.71
C TYR A 160 15.22 -16.33 -8.88
N GLY A 161 15.01 -15.01 -9.01
CA GLY A 161 14.26 -14.39 -10.10
C GLY A 161 14.80 -14.76 -11.48
N LYS A 162 16.13 -14.81 -11.64
CA LYS A 162 16.79 -15.28 -12.87
C LYS A 162 16.46 -16.75 -13.17
N SER A 163 16.37 -17.61 -12.15
CA SER A 163 16.09 -19.03 -12.35
C SER A 163 14.63 -19.36 -12.69
N ILE A 164 13.68 -18.47 -12.39
CA ILE A 164 12.25 -18.72 -12.56
C ILE A 164 11.58 -17.87 -13.65
N GLN A 165 12.34 -17.19 -14.51
CA GLN A 165 11.77 -16.27 -15.50
C GLN A 165 10.74 -16.96 -16.42
N ASP A 166 11.03 -18.17 -16.87
CA ASP A 166 10.13 -18.95 -17.73
C ASP A 166 8.84 -19.35 -16.99
N GLU A 167 8.94 -19.70 -15.70
CA GLU A 167 7.79 -20.03 -14.85
C GLU A 167 6.91 -18.79 -14.62
N VAL A 168 7.52 -17.65 -14.29
CA VAL A 168 6.80 -16.38 -14.13
C VAL A 168 6.11 -15.98 -15.43
N ALA A 169 6.77 -16.11 -16.58
CA ALA A 169 6.18 -15.80 -17.88
C ALA A 169 5.01 -16.75 -18.22
N PHE A 170 5.16 -18.04 -17.92
CA PHE A 170 4.09 -19.03 -18.09
C PHE A 170 2.87 -18.72 -17.22
N ASP A 171 3.08 -18.46 -15.93
CA ASP A 171 1.99 -18.18 -14.98
C ASP A 171 1.28 -16.85 -15.30
N LEU A 172 2.03 -15.82 -15.70
CA LEU A 172 1.46 -14.56 -16.19
C LEU A 172 0.54 -14.81 -17.40
N ALA A 173 1.01 -15.57 -18.39
CA ALA A 173 0.22 -15.88 -19.59
C ALA A 173 -1.01 -16.74 -19.26
N LEU A 174 -0.87 -17.68 -18.33
CA LEU A 174 -1.99 -18.50 -17.85
C LEU A 174 -3.05 -17.63 -17.17
N MET A 175 -2.64 -16.76 -16.24
CA MET A 175 -3.57 -15.88 -15.53
C MET A 175 -4.20 -14.86 -16.46
N ASP A 176 -3.46 -14.22 -17.37
CA ASP A 176 -4.04 -13.28 -18.35
C ASP A 176 -5.09 -13.96 -19.24
N LYS A 177 -4.96 -15.28 -19.51
CA LYS A 177 -5.96 -16.05 -20.26
C LYS A 177 -7.23 -16.35 -19.47
N TYR A 178 -7.12 -16.75 -18.20
CA TYR A 178 -8.26 -17.27 -17.42
C TYR A 178 -8.88 -16.26 -16.45
N ILE A 179 -8.10 -15.28 -15.99
CA ILE A 179 -8.48 -14.22 -15.05
C ILE A 179 -7.90 -12.87 -15.51
N PRO A 180 -8.25 -12.39 -16.71
CA PRO A 180 -7.61 -11.22 -17.31
C PRO A 180 -7.64 -10.01 -16.37
N ARG A 181 -6.50 -9.32 -16.24
CA ARG A 181 -6.40 -8.08 -15.49
C ARG A 181 -7.32 -7.03 -16.10
N VAL A 182 -8.19 -6.44 -15.27
CA VAL A 182 -8.99 -5.30 -15.71
C VAL A 182 -8.26 -4.02 -15.33
N HIS A 183 -7.60 -3.40 -16.31
CA HIS A 183 -7.01 -2.07 -16.16
C HIS A 183 -8.13 -1.02 -16.08
N ARG A 184 -8.75 -0.86 -14.90
CA ARG A 184 -9.65 0.27 -14.64
C ARG A 184 -8.80 1.44 -14.16
N GLU A 185 -8.90 2.58 -14.84
CA GLU A 185 -8.43 3.83 -14.25
C GLU A 185 -9.15 4.03 -12.92
N ALA A 186 -8.40 4.05 -11.83
CA ALA A 186 -8.98 4.30 -10.52
C ALA A 186 -9.59 5.71 -10.52
N ARG A 187 -10.81 5.85 -9.98
CA ARG A 187 -11.38 7.16 -9.73
C ARG A 187 -10.48 7.89 -8.74
N LYS A 188 -9.79 8.92 -9.22
CA LYS A 188 -8.88 9.74 -8.43
C LYS A 188 -9.64 10.37 -7.26
N LEU A 189 -9.02 10.35 -6.09
CA LEU A 189 -9.52 11.14 -4.96
C LEU A 189 -9.11 12.62 -5.15
N PRO A 190 -9.93 13.58 -4.71
CA PRO A 190 -9.57 14.99 -4.68
C PRO A 190 -8.21 15.27 -4.01
N SER A 191 -7.34 15.96 -4.74
CA SER A 191 -6.05 16.43 -4.24
C SER A 191 -6.22 17.52 -3.19
N GLY A 192 -5.33 17.57 -2.19
CA GLY A 192 -5.33 18.61 -1.17
C GLY A 192 -4.92 18.08 0.20
N ARG A 193 -4.05 18.83 0.88
CA ARG A 193 -3.39 18.41 2.14
C ARG A 193 -4.34 17.88 3.21
N TYR A 194 -5.52 18.49 3.34
CA TYR A 194 -6.50 18.16 4.39
C TYR A 194 -7.66 17.31 3.86
N LEU A 195 -7.64 16.93 2.58
CA LEU A 195 -8.69 16.15 1.97
C LEU A 195 -8.38 14.66 2.02
N HIS A 196 -9.44 13.85 2.18
CA HIS A 196 -9.39 12.38 2.14
C HIS A 196 -8.35 11.79 3.11
N ILE A 197 -8.48 12.16 4.38
CA ILE A 197 -7.58 11.71 5.46
C ILE A 197 -8.21 10.53 6.20
N PRO A 198 -7.56 9.35 6.25
CA PRO A 198 -8.08 8.22 7.01
C PRO A 198 -8.26 8.55 8.49
N GLU A 199 -9.33 8.05 9.13
CA GLU A 199 -9.57 8.27 10.58
C GLU A 199 -8.35 7.86 11.43
N ALA A 200 -7.61 6.83 10.99
CA ALA A 200 -6.40 6.36 11.66
C ALA A 200 -5.36 7.47 11.87
N MET A 201 -5.27 8.45 10.95
CA MET A 201 -4.33 9.57 11.04
C MET A 201 -4.72 10.61 12.11
N LEU A 202 -5.96 10.57 12.62
CA LEU A 202 -6.50 11.51 13.61
C LEU A 202 -6.44 10.95 15.05
N LEU A 203 -6.03 9.69 15.21
CA LEU A 203 -6.03 9.01 16.50
C LEU A 203 -5.00 9.55 17.49
N THR A 204 -3.86 10.05 17.02
CA THR A 204 -2.76 10.53 17.88
C THR A 204 -2.15 11.82 17.36
N ASP A 205 -1.61 12.64 18.26
CA ASP A 205 -1.00 13.92 17.89
C ASP A 205 0.23 13.73 16.98
N SER A 206 0.94 12.61 17.15
CA SER A 206 2.06 12.22 16.28
C SER A 206 1.61 12.08 14.82
N LEU A 207 0.53 11.34 14.58
CA LEU A 207 -0.03 11.13 13.24
C LEU A 207 -0.63 12.41 12.66
N ILE A 208 -1.36 13.18 13.47
CA ILE A 208 -1.92 14.49 13.06
C ILE A 208 -0.79 15.41 12.58
N SER A 209 0.38 15.36 13.22
CA SER A 209 1.51 16.22 12.83
C SER A 209 1.99 15.98 11.39
N TYR A 210 1.77 14.80 10.82
CA TYR A 210 2.05 14.52 9.41
C TYR A 210 1.08 15.25 8.47
N VAL A 211 -0.21 15.31 8.84
CA VAL A 211 -1.25 16.04 8.12
C VAL A 211 -0.96 17.55 8.18
N GLY A 212 -0.92 18.11 9.38
CA GLY A 212 -0.54 19.51 9.62
C GLY A 212 -1.39 20.21 10.68
N THR A 213 -1.09 21.48 10.94
CA THR A 213 -1.73 22.28 12.00
C THR A 213 -3.12 22.80 11.64
N GLY A 214 -3.55 22.66 10.39
CA GLY A 214 -4.88 23.06 9.91
C GLY A 214 -5.95 21.99 10.11
N VAL A 215 -5.68 20.95 10.90
CA VAL A 215 -6.68 19.93 11.25
C VAL A 215 -7.61 20.50 12.32
N SER A 216 -8.91 20.47 12.06
CA SER A 216 -9.95 20.88 12.99
C SER A 216 -9.88 20.08 14.30
N ALA A 217 -10.05 20.78 15.42
CA ALA A 217 -10.19 20.14 16.73
C ALA A 217 -11.44 19.25 16.80
N ALA A 218 -12.54 19.65 16.14
CA ALA A 218 -13.77 18.85 16.08
C ALA A 218 -13.53 17.50 15.38
N ALA A 219 -12.76 17.49 14.29
CA ALA A 219 -12.34 16.26 13.60
C ALA A 219 -11.62 15.29 14.54
N VAL A 220 -10.66 15.82 15.31
CA VAL A 220 -9.85 15.04 16.25
C VAL A 220 -10.69 14.49 17.40
N ILE A 221 -11.55 15.31 17.99
CA ILE A 221 -12.43 14.91 19.10
C ILE A 221 -13.38 13.82 18.64
N SER A 222 -14.09 14.02 17.52
CA SER A 222 -15.07 13.07 16.98
C SER A 222 -14.47 11.67 16.78
N VAL A 223 -13.33 11.59 16.09
CA VAL A 223 -12.67 10.30 15.82
C VAL A 223 -12.17 9.63 17.10
N ARG A 224 -11.61 10.39 18.05
CA ARG A 224 -11.10 9.83 19.31
C ARG A 224 -12.23 9.35 20.22
N GLU A 225 -13.36 10.05 20.27
CA GLU A 225 -14.53 9.64 21.03
C GLU A 225 -15.12 8.34 20.49
N LYS A 226 -15.31 8.26 19.16
CA LYS A 226 -15.75 7.04 18.50
C LYS A 226 -14.85 5.84 18.80
N ALA A 227 -13.52 6.03 18.76
CA ALA A 227 -12.56 4.98 19.10
C ALA A 227 -12.66 4.52 20.58
N ARG A 228 -12.93 5.45 21.51
CA ARG A 228 -13.15 5.14 22.93
C ARG A 228 -14.43 4.33 23.14
N THR A 229 -15.53 4.72 22.49
CA THR A 229 -16.81 4.02 22.57
C THR A 229 -16.68 2.58 22.07
N TYR A 230 -16.10 2.38 20.89
CA TYR A 230 -15.89 1.03 20.34
C TYR A 230 -15.06 0.12 21.26
N ARG A 231 -14.01 0.67 21.90
CA ARG A 231 -13.19 -0.08 22.87
C ARG A 231 -13.97 -0.45 24.13
N ARG A 232 -14.95 0.35 24.53
CA ARG A 232 -15.81 0.05 25.69
C ARG A 232 -16.75 -1.11 25.36
N ASP A 233 -17.40 -1.06 24.21
CA ASP A 233 -18.38 -2.06 23.79
C ASP A 233 -17.77 -3.45 23.55
N THR A 234 -16.55 -3.49 22.99
CA THR A 234 -15.81 -4.75 22.82
C THR A 234 -15.41 -5.38 24.15
N ARG A 235 -15.08 -4.57 25.17
CA ARG A 235 -14.77 -5.07 26.53
C ARG A 235 -16.00 -5.54 27.29
N SER A 236 -17.17 -4.94 27.05
CA SER A 236 -18.42 -5.40 27.67
C SER A 236 -18.97 -6.68 27.04
N ARG A 237 -18.66 -6.95 25.76
CA ARG A 237 -19.06 -8.20 25.08
C ARG A 237 -18.15 -9.41 25.40
N ALA A 238 -16.97 -9.16 25.94
CA ALA A 238 -16.02 -10.20 26.34
C ALA A 238 -16.18 -10.62 27.83
N ARG A 239 -17.23 -10.15 28.50
CA ARG A 239 -17.66 -10.54 29.85
C ARG A 239 -18.99 -11.26 29.76
#